data_AF-A0AAD6VX23-F1
#
_entry.id   AF-A0AAD6VX23-F1
#
_cell.length_a   1.000
_cell.length_b   1.000
_cell.length_c   1.000
_cell.angle_alpha   90.00
_cell.angle_beta   90.00
_cell.angle_gamma   90.00
#
_symmetry.space_group_name_H-M   'P 1'
#
loop_
_entity.id
_entity.type
_entity.pdbx_description
1 polymer ?
#
loop_
_entity_poly.entity_id
_entity_poly.type
_entity_poly.pdbx_seq_one_letter_code
_entity_poly.pdbx_strand_id
1 'polypeptide(L)' 'MVYRAISEDIKVRALYLLEQGYITDEVCDLLGVSQSSLYRWKANQLDHGSVIPPVNPL' A
#
# COMPACT_ATOMS: atom_id res chain seq x y z
N MET A 1 -6.10 -1.30 14.95
CA MET A 1 -5.13 -0.36 14.36
C MET A 1 -5.72 1.04 14.44
N VAL A 2 -5.01 1.99 15.03
CA VAL A 2 -5.38 3.41 14.98
C VAL A 2 -5.19 3.89 13.54
N TYR A 3 -6.13 4.71 13.05
CA TYR A 3 -5.99 5.30 11.72
C TYR A 3 -4.78 6.24 11.70
N ARG A 4 -3.76 5.84 10.96
CA ARG A 4 -2.57 6.64 10.65
C ARG A 4 -2.62 6.97 9.17
N ALA A 5 -2.49 8.24 8.82
CA ALA A 5 -2.20 8.62 7.44
C ALA A 5 -0.80 8.07 7.09
N ILE A 6 -0.76 7.12 6.15
CA ILE A 6 0.49 6.60 5.59
C ILE A 6 0.79 7.43 4.35
N SER A 7 2.00 7.99 4.31
CA SER A 7 2.47 8.81 3.19
C SER A 7 2.58 7.98 1.91
N GLU A 8 2.48 8.65 0.76
CA GLU A 8 2.48 8.00 -0.55
C GLU A 8 3.76 7.21 -0.82
N ASP A 9 4.91 7.75 -0.42
CA ASP A 9 6.23 7.13 -0.59
C ASP A 9 6.30 5.74 0.09
N ILE A 10 5.70 5.58 1.26
CA ILE A 10 5.64 4.30 1.96
C ILE A 10 4.78 3.30 1.19
N LYS A 11 3.66 3.73 0.60
CA LYS A 11 2.79 2.87 -0.20
C LYS A 11 3.51 2.39 -1.45
N VAL A 12 4.16 3.30 -2.17
CA VAL A 12 4.93 2.99 -3.38
C VAL A 12 6.09 2.06 -3.04
N ARG A 13 6.84 2.34 -1.97
CA ARG A 13 7.94 1.49 -1.51
C ARG A 13 7.46 0.09 -1.15
N ALA A 14 6.30 -0.04 -0.50
CA ALA A 14 5.74 -1.33 -0.13
C ALA A 14 5.44 -2.19 -1.37
N LEU A 15 4.79 -1.61 -2.39
CA LEU A 15 4.47 -2.34 -3.62
C LEU A 15 5.72 -2.69 -4.43
N TYR A 16 6.70 -1.79 -4.48
CA TYR A 16 8.01 -2.07 -5.08
C TYR A 16 8.69 -3.29 -4.44
N LEU A 17 8.70 -3.39 -3.10
CA LEU A 17 9.30 -4.55 -2.42
C LEU A 17 8.59 -5.85 -2.77
N LEU A 18 7.26 -5.84 -2.85
CA LEU A 18 6.49 -7.02 -3.29
C LEU A 18 6.83 -7.42 -4.73
N GLU A 19 7.04 -6.46 -5.63
CA GLU A 19 7.47 -6.72 -7.01
C GLU A 19 8.89 -7.30 -7.09
N GLN A 20 9.78 -6.93 -6.16
CA GLN A 20 11.12 -7.53 -6.04
C GLN A 20 11.10 -8.93 -5.42
N GLY A 21 9.93 -9.46 -5.05
CA GLY A 21 9.76 -10.81 -4.53
C GLY A 21 9.90 -10.94 -3.01
N TYR A 22 9.91 -9.82 -2.26
CA TYR A 22 9.83 -9.87 -0.81
C TYR A 22 8.47 -10.41 -0.36
N ILE A 23 8.46 -11.19 0.72
CA ILE A 23 7.22 -11.77 1.25
C ILE A 23 6.39 -10.71 1.97
N THR A 24 5.07 -10.84 1.87
CA THR A 24 4.12 -9.86 2.39
C THR A 24 4.31 -9.57 3.89
N ASP A 25 4.61 -10.61 4.69
CA ASP A 25 4.78 -10.48 6.14
C ASP A 25 5.98 -9.62 6.49
N GLU A 26 7.13 -9.85 5.84
CA GLU A 26 8.33 -9.03 6.03
C GLU A 26 8.11 -7.57 5.62
N VAL A 27 7.38 -7.33 4.53
CA VAL A 27 7.05 -5.96 4.10
C VAL A 27 6.12 -5.26 5.10
N CYS A 28 5.16 -6.00 5.65
CA CYS A 28 4.26 -5.48 6.69
C CYS A 28 5.03 -5.09 7.95
N ASP A 29 5.91 -5.97 8.43
CA ASP A 29 6.72 -5.74 9.62
C ASP A 29 7.71 -4.60 9.43
N LEU A 30 8.40 -4.56 8.28
CA LEU A 30 9.39 -3.54 7.95
C LEU A 30 8.80 -2.13 7.89
N LEU A 31 7.62 -1.98 7.28
CA LEU A 31 6.99 -0.68 7.06
C LEU A 31 5.95 -0.32 8.12
N GLY A 32 5.62 -1.26 9.02
CA GLY A 32 4.60 -1.10 10.05
C GLY A 32 3.20 -0.93 9.47
N VAL A 33 2.86 -1.71 8.44
CA VAL A 33 1.59 -1.61 7.70
C VAL A 33 0.86 -2.95 7.72
N SER A 34 -0.46 -2.94 7.57
CA SER A 34 -1.23 -4.19 7.48
C SER A 34 -1.21 -4.78 6.08
N GLN A 35 -1.32 -6.10 5.97
CA GLN A 35 -1.56 -6.79 4.70
C GLN A 35 -2.80 -6.24 3.98
N SER A 36 -3.87 -5.95 4.72
CA SER A 36 -5.09 -5.33 4.17
C SER A 36 -4.83 -3.97 3.50
N SER A 37 -3.89 -3.19 4.02
CA SER A 37 -3.47 -1.93 3.39
C SER A 37 -2.72 -2.19 2.08
N LEU A 38 -1.82 -3.17 2.06
CA LEU A 38 -1.09 -3.57 0.85
C LEU A 38 -2.04 -4.02 -0.27
N TYR A 39 -3.00 -4.89 0.04
CA TYR A 39 -3.99 -5.35 -0.95
C TYR A 39 -4.78 -4.19 -1.53
N ARG A 40 -5.20 -3.24 -0.70
CA ARG A 40 -5.95 -2.07 -1.14
C ARG A 40 -5.10 -1.14 -2.02
N TRP A 41 -3.84 -0.91 -1.68
CA TRP A 41 -2.94 -0.10 -2.53
C TRP A 41 -2.65 -0.78 -3.86
N LYS A 42 -2.46 -2.10 -3.87
CA LYS A 42 -2.27 -2.87 -5.09
C LYS A 42 -3.51 -2.80 -5.99
N ALA A 43 -4.70 -2.95 -5.43
CA ALA A 43 -5.95 -2.78 -6.16
C ALA A 43 -6.06 -1.36 -6.76
N ASN A 44 -5.82 -0.32 -5.96
CA ASN A 44 -5.83 1.06 -6.46
C ASN A 44 -4.82 1.26 -7.61
N GLN A 45 -3.61 0.70 -7.50
CA GLN A 45 -2.61 0.83 -8.54
C GLN A 45 -3.01 0.11 -9.83
N LEU A 46 -3.66 -1.05 -9.73
CA LEU A 46 -4.17 -1.79 -10.89
C LEU A 46 -5.36 -1.07 -11.54
N ASP A 47 -6.28 -0.54 -10.75
CA ASP A 47 -7.54 0.04 -11.24
C ASP A 47 -7.37 1.50 -11.70
N HIS A 48 -6.43 2.24 -11.11
CA HIS A 48 -6.30 3.69 -11.28
C HIS A 48 -4.89 4.18 -11.61
N GLY A 49 -3.89 3.30 -11.64
CA GLY A 49 -2.49 3.69 -11.86
C GLY A 49 -1.85 4.45 -10.70
N SER A 50 -2.54 4.57 -9.56
CA SER A 50 -2.05 5.24 -8.35
C SER A 50 -2.34 4.42 -7.10
N VAL A 51 -1.42 4.46 -6.14
CA VAL A 51 -1.63 3.88 -4.80
C VAL A 51 -2.62 4.69 -3.95
N ILE A 52 -2.85 5.94 -4.35
CA ILE A 52 -3.81 6.84 -3.70
C ILE A 52 -5.20 6.52 -4.27
N PRO A 53 -6.19 6.23 -3.42
CA PRO A 53 -7.55 6.03 -3.90
C PRO A 53 -8.07 7.32 -4.54
N PRO A 54 -8.90 7.23 -5.60
CA PRO A 54 -9.53 8.40 -6.19
C PRO A 54 -10.34 9.15 -5.12
N VAL A 55 -10.29 10.47 -5.16
CA VAL A 55 -11.12 11.32 -4.29
C VAL A 55 -12.56 11.04 -4.67
N ASN A 56 -13.37 10.56 -3.71
CA ASN A 56 -14.80 10.38 -3.94
C ASN A 56 -15.41 11.76 -4.27
N PRO A 57 -15.97 11.98 -5.47
CA PRO A 57 -16.63 13.23 -5.80
C PRO A 57 -18.02 13.20 -5.18
N LEU A 58 -18.11 13.45 -3.87
CA LEU A 58 -19.34 13.82 -3.18
C LEU A 58 -19.43 15.33 -3.07
#